data_AF-A0AAE5AE03-F1
#
_entry.id   AF-A0AAE5AE03-F1
#
_cell.length_a   1.000
_cell.length_b   1.000
_cell.length_c   1.000
_cell.angle_alpha   90.00
_cell.angle_beta   90.00
_cell.angle_gamma   90.00
#
_symmetry.space_group_name_H-M   'P 1'
#
loop_
_entity.id
_entity.type
_entity.pdbx_description
1 polymer ?
#
loop_
_entity_poly.entity_id
_entity_poly.type
_entity_poly.pdbx_seq_one_letter_code
_entity_poly.pdbx_strand_id
1 'polypeptide(L)'
;MIRGLDHTEPLTADIPGVRRQPAEVVRVAYWYGVRLHNYGWRLRSIRYLALGRDWCSAEVALETPTHRATAYRADKTTTATDLPGMFAAAVREVGISGGQRAMDRLLERLDPMLGEHLDPAVRHIWLHYSADQIVWWAAHQLIDENGWLLSEFGSDIARGGFIAAIPGDTIAVYPAGMADDGTYAGALARAIGRLSADQVAFVGHQLGAYQQQIRQAPTASGERRAGPGR
;
A
#
# COMPACT_ATOMS: atom_id res chain seq x y z
N MET A 1 5.87 12.91 19.20
CA MET A 1 4.56 12.32 18.85
C MET A 1 3.66 13.47 18.45
N ILE A 2 3.34 13.64 17.16
CA ILE A 2 2.48 14.75 16.69
C ILE A 2 1.07 14.17 16.59
N ARG A 3 0.15 14.58 17.48
CA ARG A 3 -1.30 14.28 17.41
C ARG A 3 -2.06 15.60 17.58
N GLY A 4 -2.83 16.01 16.56
CA GLY A 4 -3.65 17.23 16.56
C GLY A 4 -4.07 17.64 15.13
N LEU A 5 -4.94 18.64 15.00
CA LEU A 5 -5.39 19.22 13.71
C LEU A 5 -4.23 19.76 12.82
N ASP A 6 -3.01 19.86 13.36
CA ASP A 6 -1.71 20.18 12.71
C ASP A 6 -1.21 19.16 11.65
N HIS A 7 -1.98 18.13 11.31
CA HIS A 7 -1.49 17.03 10.48
C HIS A 7 -1.50 17.32 8.98
N THR A 8 -2.06 18.44 8.54
CA THR A 8 -2.02 18.88 7.13
C THR A 8 -1.20 20.15 6.93
N GLU A 9 -0.66 20.75 7.98
CA GLU A 9 0.22 21.92 7.86
C GLU A 9 1.64 21.49 7.45
N PRO A 10 2.30 22.26 6.56
CA PRO A 10 3.66 21.95 6.11
C PRO A 10 4.66 22.21 7.24
N LEU A 11 5.50 21.22 7.53
CA LEU A 11 6.63 21.40 8.44
C LEU A 11 7.90 21.66 7.63
N THR A 12 8.60 22.75 7.95
CA THR A 12 9.84 23.17 7.26
C THR A 12 11.09 22.94 8.12
N ALA A 13 10.92 22.34 9.31
CA ALA A 13 11.97 22.09 10.28
C ALA A 13 13.14 21.30 9.69
N ASP A 14 14.32 21.48 10.28
CA ASP A 14 15.53 20.78 9.88
C ASP A 14 15.40 19.27 10.09
N ILE A 15 15.89 18.51 9.12
CA ILE A 15 15.89 17.04 9.18
C ILE A 15 16.97 16.60 10.17
N PRO A 16 16.63 15.81 11.20
CA PRO A 16 17.59 15.32 12.19
C PRO A 16 18.73 14.52 11.54
N GLY A 17 19.96 14.70 12.04
CA GLY A 17 21.13 13.96 11.55
C GLY A 17 21.67 14.42 10.19
N VAL A 18 21.07 15.42 9.56
CA VAL A 18 21.52 15.96 8.26
C VAL A 18 22.42 17.18 8.47
N ARG A 19 23.70 17.08 8.07
CA ARG A 19 24.66 18.18 8.18
C ARG A 19 24.39 19.34 7.22
N ARG A 20 23.95 19.05 5.99
CA ARG A 20 23.58 20.06 4.99
C ARG A 20 22.11 19.91 4.66
N GLN A 21 21.30 20.79 5.24
CA GLN A 21 19.85 20.76 5.07
C GLN A 21 19.47 20.89 3.59
N PRO A 22 18.55 20.05 3.07
CA PRO A 22 18.05 20.17 1.72
C PRO A 22 17.15 21.41 1.58
N ALA A 23 16.76 21.75 0.36
CA ALA A 23 15.82 22.84 0.10
C ALA A 23 14.51 22.64 0.88
N GLU A 24 13.86 23.75 1.23
CA GLU A 24 12.64 23.74 2.04
C GLU A 24 11.55 22.80 1.50
N VAL A 25 11.31 22.82 0.19
CA VAL A 25 10.36 21.94 -0.49
C VAL A 25 10.62 20.45 -0.24
N VAL A 26 11.90 20.05 -0.15
CA VAL A 26 12.29 18.66 0.16
C VAL A 26 12.01 18.35 1.63
N ARG A 27 12.25 19.30 2.53
CA ARG A 27 11.95 19.12 3.97
C ARG A 27 10.45 19.01 4.21
N VAL A 28 9.63 19.82 3.54
CA VAL A 28 8.17 19.75 3.61
C VAL A 28 7.67 18.38 3.17
N ALA A 29 8.10 17.91 2.00
CA ALA A 29 7.73 16.57 1.51
C ALA A 29 8.20 15.47 2.47
N TYR A 30 9.44 15.56 2.98
CA TYR A 30 9.96 14.61 3.96
C TYR A 30 9.09 14.52 5.22
N TRP A 31 8.71 15.65 5.81
CA TRP A 31 7.91 15.65 7.03
C TRP A 31 6.49 15.14 6.81
N TYR A 32 5.89 15.38 5.64
CA TYR A 32 4.63 14.71 5.28
C TYR A 32 4.79 13.20 5.18
N GLY A 33 5.88 12.71 4.57
CA GLY A 33 6.20 11.27 4.53
C GLY A 33 6.36 10.67 5.93
N VAL A 34 7.10 11.35 6.81
CA VAL A 34 7.26 10.94 8.21
C VAL A 34 5.92 10.91 8.95
N ARG A 35 5.08 11.90 8.70
CA ARG A 35 3.75 11.99 9.30
C ARG A 35 2.86 10.84 8.82
N LEU A 36 2.85 10.52 7.53
CA LEU A 36 2.15 9.36 6.97
C LEU A 36 2.60 8.07 7.68
N HIS A 37 3.91 7.85 7.76
CA HIS A 37 4.48 6.69 8.44
C HIS A 37 4.03 6.59 9.90
N ASN A 38 4.06 7.71 10.65
CA ASN A 38 3.60 7.75 12.04
C ASN A 38 2.10 7.47 12.21
N TYR A 39 1.29 7.72 11.17
CA TYR A 39 -0.14 7.36 11.15
C TYR A 39 -0.38 5.93 10.65
N GLY A 40 0.67 5.13 10.45
CA GLY A 40 0.57 3.74 10.02
C GLY A 40 0.44 3.56 8.50
N TRP A 41 0.56 4.62 7.71
CA TRP A 41 0.60 4.51 6.26
C TRP A 41 1.97 4.02 5.82
N ARG A 42 1.98 3.17 4.79
CA ARG A 42 3.23 2.66 4.20
C ARG A 42 3.44 3.26 2.83
N LEU A 43 4.60 3.87 2.63
CA LEU A 43 4.99 4.42 1.34
C LEU A 43 5.49 3.28 0.44
N ARG A 44 4.85 3.08 -0.71
CA ARG A 44 5.16 1.97 -1.64
C ARG A 44 5.98 2.44 -2.83
N SER A 45 5.59 3.55 -3.44
CA SER A 45 6.38 4.15 -4.52
C SER A 45 6.06 5.63 -4.68
N ILE A 46 7.03 6.35 -5.24
CA ILE A 46 6.87 7.72 -5.71
C ILE A 46 7.30 7.74 -7.17
N ARG A 47 6.45 8.29 -8.02
CA ARG A 47 6.74 8.54 -9.43
C ARG A 47 6.54 10.02 -9.72
N TYR A 48 7.52 10.62 -10.36
CA TYR A 48 7.43 11.98 -10.86
C TYR A 48 7.57 11.96 -12.38
N LEU A 49 6.62 12.60 -13.07
CA LEU A 49 6.62 12.68 -14.52
C LEU A 49 6.60 14.16 -14.92
N ALA A 50 7.65 14.59 -15.62
CA ALA A 50 7.74 15.91 -16.25
C ALA A 50 7.46 15.78 -17.75
N LEU A 51 6.28 16.21 -18.19
CA LEU A 51 5.85 16.22 -19.61
C LEU A 51 6.00 17.62 -20.25
N GLY A 52 6.84 18.49 -19.68
CA GLY A 52 7.09 19.86 -20.14
C GLY A 52 7.18 20.86 -18.98
N ARG A 53 7.36 22.16 -19.28
CA ARG A 53 7.48 23.22 -18.24
C ARG A 53 6.26 23.31 -17.32
N ASP A 54 5.07 23.06 -17.85
CA ASP A 54 3.81 23.31 -17.14
C ASP A 54 3.05 22.02 -16.77
N TRP A 55 3.53 20.87 -17.25
CA TRP A 55 2.82 19.59 -17.20
C TRP A 55 3.63 18.59 -16.40
N CYS A 56 3.75 18.85 -15.09
CA CYS A 56 4.39 17.95 -14.15
C CYS A 56 3.31 17.31 -13.26
N SER A 57 3.37 15.99 -13.11
CA SER A 57 2.55 15.25 -12.16
C SER A 57 3.39 14.36 -11.26
N ALA A 58 2.98 14.24 -10.01
CA ALA A 58 3.48 13.22 -9.10
C ALA A 58 2.39 12.18 -8.86
N GLU A 59 2.79 10.92 -8.75
CA GLU A 59 1.95 9.83 -8.31
C GLU A 59 2.65 9.16 -7.12
N VAL A 60 1.92 9.03 -6.02
CA VAL A 60 2.39 8.35 -4.82
C VAL A 60 1.50 7.15 -4.57
N ALA A 61 2.09 5.96 -4.57
CA ALA A 61 1.42 4.75 -4.13
C ALA A 61 1.63 4.60 -2.62
N LEU A 62 0.53 4.51 -1.89
CA LEU A 62 0.48 4.34 -0.45
C LEU A 62 -0.33 3.11 -0.12
N GLU A 63 -0.02 2.49 1.01
CA GLU A 63 -0.86 1.50 1.64
C GLU A 63 -1.42 2.10 2.94
N THR A 64 -2.73 2.01 3.10
CA THR A 64 -3.44 2.47 4.29
C THR A 64 -3.03 1.64 5.52
N PRO A 65 -3.32 2.11 6.74
CA PRO A 65 -3.15 1.30 7.94
C PRO A 65 -3.95 -0.02 7.94
N THR A 66 -4.98 -0.11 7.09
CA THR A 66 -5.81 -1.30 6.86
C THR A 66 -5.29 -2.19 5.72
N HIS A 67 -4.06 -1.96 5.28
CA HIS A 67 -3.36 -2.68 4.21
C HIS A 67 -3.94 -2.51 2.80
N ARG A 68 -4.80 -1.52 2.59
CA ARG A 68 -5.38 -1.21 1.27
C ARG A 68 -4.39 -0.39 0.45
N ALA A 69 -4.08 -0.86 -0.75
CA ALA A 69 -3.31 -0.09 -1.72
C ALA A 69 -4.14 1.04 -2.32
N THR A 70 -3.57 2.23 -2.41
CA THR A 70 -4.19 3.39 -3.04
C THR A 70 -3.13 4.29 -3.67
N ALA A 71 -3.47 4.92 -4.80
CA ALA A 71 -2.59 5.84 -5.49
C ALA A 71 -3.16 7.25 -5.43
N TYR A 72 -2.30 8.20 -5.07
CA TYR A 72 -2.63 9.62 -5.03
C TYR A 72 -1.84 10.33 -6.13
N ARG A 73 -2.59 10.92 -7.06
CA ARG A 73 -2.02 11.72 -8.15
C ARG A 73 -2.16 13.19 -7.82
N ALA A 74 -1.06 13.92 -7.91
CA ALA A 74 -1.03 15.37 -7.85
C ALA A 74 -0.61 15.93 -9.21
N ASP A 75 -1.43 16.83 -9.73
CA ASP A 75 -1.20 17.64 -10.92
C ASP A 75 -1.53 19.13 -10.64
N LYS A 76 -1.52 19.96 -11.68
CA LYS A 76 -1.78 21.41 -11.54
C LYS A 76 -3.17 21.77 -11.00
N THR A 77 -4.13 20.84 -11.06
CA THR A 77 -5.53 21.05 -10.62
C THR A 77 -5.79 20.47 -9.24
N THR A 78 -4.80 19.80 -8.64
CA THR A 78 -4.97 19.09 -7.38
C THR A 78 -5.04 20.07 -6.22
N THR A 79 -6.19 20.11 -5.55
CA THR A 79 -6.39 20.77 -4.26
C THR A 79 -6.58 19.68 -3.21
N ALA A 80 -5.49 19.20 -2.63
CA ALA A 80 -5.55 18.18 -1.59
C ALA A 80 -5.92 18.79 -0.24
N THR A 81 -6.74 18.09 0.53
CA THR A 81 -7.12 18.48 1.90
C THR A 81 -6.81 17.39 2.92
N ASP A 82 -6.48 16.18 2.47
CA ASP A 82 -6.06 15.06 3.28
C ASP A 82 -4.54 14.88 3.24
N LEU A 83 -3.98 14.25 4.29
CA LEU A 83 -2.54 14.07 4.42
C LEU A 83 -1.89 13.32 3.22
N PRO A 84 -2.46 12.20 2.71
CA PRO A 84 -1.95 11.54 1.51
C PRO A 84 -1.89 12.44 0.27
N GLY A 85 -2.96 13.20 0.00
CA GLY A 85 -2.99 14.15 -1.10
C GLY A 85 -1.99 15.29 -0.90
N MET A 86 -1.86 15.82 0.31
CA MET A 86 -0.88 16.87 0.64
C MET A 86 0.55 16.39 0.44
N PHE A 87 0.84 15.13 0.78
CA PHE A 87 2.14 14.52 0.49
C PHE A 87 2.39 14.41 -1.03
N ALA A 88 1.42 13.92 -1.81
CA ALA A 88 1.56 13.84 -3.27
C ALA A 88 1.78 15.23 -3.90
N ALA A 89 1.07 16.25 -3.41
CA ALA A 89 1.28 17.64 -3.84
C ALA A 89 2.69 18.14 -3.48
N ALA A 90 3.17 17.90 -2.27
CA ALA A 90 4.52 18.28 -1.86
C ALA A 90 5.61 17.59 -2.70
N VAL A 91 5.42 16.31 -3.05
CA VAL A 91 6.29 15.57 -3.97
C VAL A 91 6.34 16.23 -5.35
N ARG A 92 5.18 16.67 -5.89
CA ARG A 92 5.13 17.41 -7.15
C ARG A 92 5.93 18.71 -7.06
N GLU A 93 5.80 19.46 -5.97
CA GLU A 93 6.54 20.72 -5.77
C GLU A 93 8.06 20.53 -5.68
N VAL A 94 8.51 19.42 -5.09
CA VAL A 94 9.93 19.02 -5.12
C VAL A 94 10.42 18.83 -6.56
N GLY A 95 9.65 18.10 -7.36
CA GLY A 95 9.98 17.86 -8.77
C GLY A 95 9.98 19.14 -9.61
N ILE A 96 9.06 20.07 -9.37
CA ILE A 96 9.01 21.37 -10.06
C ILE A 96 10.21 22.24 -9.69
N SER A 97 10.51 22.33 -8.39
CA SER A 97 11.53 23.26 -7.89
C SER A 97 12.96 22.83 -8.20
N GLY A 98 13.23 21.52 -8.20
CA GLY A 98 14.60 21.02 -8.32
C GLY A 98 14.78 19.82 -9.24
N GLY A 99 13.74 19.41 -9.96
CA GLY A 99 13.78 18.31 -10.92
C GLY A 99 14.22 16.98 -10.29
N GLN A 100 14.84 16.13 -11.10
CA GLN A 100 15.25 14.80 -10.69
C GLN A 100 16.22 14.82 -9.49
N ARG A 101 17.16 15.78 -9.43
CA ARG A 101 18.12 15.87 -8.33
C ARG A 101 17.46 16.12 -6.97
N ALA A 102 16.38 16.90 -6.93
CA ALA A 102 15.64 17.12 -5.69
C ALA A 102 14.78 15.91 -5.34
N MET A 103 14.24 15.21 -6.35
CA MET A 103 13.55 13.93 -6.17
C MET A 103 14.48 12.85 -5.60
N ASP A 104 15.69 12.70 -6.14
CA ASP A 104 16.68 11.73 -5.65
C ASP A 104 17.01 12.00 -4.18
N ARG A 105 17.21 13.27 -3.81
CA ARG A 105 17.43 13.66 -2.40
C ARG A 105 16.23 13.37 -1.51
N LEU A 106 15.00 13.53 -2.00
CA LEU A 106 13.81 13.17 -1.24
C LEU A 106 13.76 11.65 -1.03
N LEU A 107 13.98 10.87 -2.09
CA LEU A 107 14.00 9.41 -2.06
C LEU A 107 15.08 8.88 -1.12
N GLU A 108 16.31 9.41 -1.16
CA GLU A 108 17.38 9.05 -0.21
C GLU A 108 16.96 9.23 1.26
N ARG A 109 16.11 10.21 1.57
CA ARG A 109 15.66 10.49 2.94
C ARG A 109 14.46 9.64 3.34
N LEU A 110 13.62 9.29 2.38
CA LEU A 110 12.50 8.39 2.58
C LEU A 110 12.90 6.92 2.42
N ASP A 111 14.12 6.61 1.99
CA ASP A 111 14.60 5.26 1.74
C ASP A 111 14.41 4.31 2.94
N PRO A 112 14.67 4.71 4.20
CA PRO A 112 14.35 3.85 5.34
C PRO A 112 12.85 3.52 5.42
N MET A 113 11.98 4.49 5.14
CA MET A 113 10.52 4.32 5.14
C MET A 113 10.01 3.55 3.92
N LEU A 114 10.75 3.55 2.81
CA LEU A 114 10.46 2.75 1.63
C LEU A 114 10.92 1.30 1.85
N GLY A 115 12.15 1.12 2.34
CA GLY A 115 12.80 -0.17 2.54
C GLY A 115 12.26 -0.98 3.71
N GLU A 116 11.77 -0.34 4.78
CA GLU A 116 11.12 -1.05 5.90
C GLU A 116 9.84 -1.79 5.47
N HIS A 117 9.14 -1.30 4.46
CA HIS A 117 7.82 -1.79 4.11
C HIS A 117 7.81 -2.53 2.78
N LEU A 118 8.70 -2.18 1.84
CA LEU A 118 8.96 -3.00 0.65
C LEU A 118 9.54 -4.33 1.11
N ASP A 119 8.72 -5.37 1.18
CA ASP A 119 9.23 -6.73 1.31
C ASP A 119 10.10 -7.00 0.07
N PRO A 120 11.44 -7.10 0.20
CA PRO A 120 12.33 -7.30 -0.94
C PRO A 120 12.06 -8.67 -1.59
N ALA A 121 11.51 -9.59 -0.81
CA ALA A 121 11.09 -10.90 -1.26
C ALA A 121 9.98 -10.74 -2.30
N VAL A 122 8.93 -9.95 -2.02
CA VAL A 122 7.80 -9.69 -2.93
C VAL A 122 8.28 -9.34 -4.35
N ARG A 123 9.05 -8.27 -4.58
CA ARG A 123 9.44 -7.86 -5.96
C ARG A 123 10.33 -8.86 -6.73
N HIS A 124 11.28 -9.53 -6.08
CA HIS A 124 12.18 -10.47 -6.76
C HIS A 124 11.61 -11.89 -6.85
N ILE A 125 10.71 -12.29 -5.95
CA ILE A 125 10.06 -13.60 -5.95
C ILE A 125 8.98 -13.66 -7.04
N TRP A 126 8.20 -12.61 -7.28
CA TRP A 126 7.10 -12.66 -8.26
C TRP A 126 7.52 -12.98 -9.71
N LEU A 127 8.79 -12.75 -10.06
CA LEU A 127 9.31 -13.05 -11.40
C LEU A 127 9.56 -14.55 -11.63
N HIS A 128 9.66 -15.34 -10.57
CA HIS A 128 10.07 -16.75 -10.63
C HIS A 128 8.96 -17.75 -10.24
N TYR A 129 7.80 -17.25 -9.79
CA TYR A 129 6.69 -18.07 -9.32
C TYR A 129 5.58 -18.15 -10.38
N SER A 130 4.92 -19.31 -10.47
CA SER A 130 3.74 -19.47 -11.33
C SER A 130 2.57 -18.66 -10.78
N ALA A 131 1.61 -18.29 -11.65
CA ALA A 131 0.43 -17.56 -11.22
C ALA A 131 -0.32 -18.25 -10.08
N ASP A 132 -0.42 -19.59 -10.08
CA ASP A 132 -1.05 -20.36 -9.01
C ASP A 132 -0.34 -20.16 -7.66
N GLN A 133 1.00 -20.19 -7.64
CA GLN A 133 1.75 -20.01 -6.39
C GLN A 133 1.61 -18.57 -5.87
N ILE A 134 1.58 -17.59 -6.79
CA ILE A 134 1.37 -16.18 -6.44
C ILE A 134 0.01 -15.99 -5.78
N VAL A 135 -1.04 -16.58 -6.37
CA VAL A 135 -2.39 -16.54 -5.85
C VAL A 135 -2.44 -17.08 -4.42
N TRP A 136 -1.87 -18.26 -4.19
CA TRP A 136 -1.88 -18.87 -2.86
C TRP A 136 -1.15 -18.03 -1.83
N TRP A 137 0.08 -17.65 -2.12
CA TRP A 137 0.88 -16.91 -1.14
C TRP A 137 0.30 -15.53 -0.84
N ALA A 138 -0.13 -14.80 -1.87
CA ALA A 138 -0.75 -13.48 -1.68
C ALA A 138 -2.09 -13.59 -0.93
N ALA A 139 -2.93 -14.59 -1.24
CA ALA A 139 -4.19 -14.78 -0.56
C ALA A 139 -4.01 -15.11 0.93
N HIS A 140 -3.06 -15.98 1.28
CA HIS A 140 -2.73 -16.27 2.68
C HIS A 140 -2.29 -15.02 3.45
N GLN A 141 -1.40 -14.20 2.88
CA GLN A 141 -0.98 -12.96 3.54
C GLN A 141 -2.15 -11.99 3.76
N LEU A 142 -3.08 -11.89 2.80
CA LEU A 142 -4.25 -11.02 2.96
C LEU A 142 -5.25 -11.58 3.98
N ILE A 143 -5.47 -12.89 4.01
CA ILE A 143 -6.46 -13.52 4.89
C ILE A 143 -5.91 -13.64 6.33
N ASP A 144 -4.71 -14.20 6.49
CA ASP A 144 -4.17 -14.61 7.78
C ASP A 144 -3.60 -13.43 8.56
N GLU A 145 -2.78 -12.61 7.90
CA GLU A 145 -2.09 -11.48 8.55
C GLU A 145 -2.98 -10.23 8.57
N ASN A 146 -3.74 -9.98 7.49
CA ASN A 146 -4.54 -8.76 7.39
C ASN A 146 -6.03 -8.96 7.72
N GLY A 147 -6.50 -10.21 7.86
CA GLY A 147 -7.90 -10.52 8.19
C GLY A 147 -8.90 -10.23 7.05
N TRP A 148 -8.43 -10.11 5.81
CA TRP A 148 -9.30 -9.76 4.68
C TRP A 148 -10.23 -10.89 4.29
N LEU A 149 -11.39 -10.51 3.74
CA LEU A 149 -12.33 -11.45 3.15
C LEU A 149 -12.32 -11.30 1.64
N LEU A 150 -11.88 -12.33 0.94
CA LEU A 150 -11.71 -12.35 -0.50
C LEU A 150 -12.90 -13.10 -1.14
N SER A 151 -13.46 -12.51 -2.19
CA SER A 151 -14.62 -13.04 -2.92
C SER A 151 -14.61 -12.63 -4.41
N GLU A 152 -15.55 -13.16 -5.19
CA GLU A 152 -15.81 -12.74 -6.57
C GLU A 152 -14.58 -12.84 -7.50
N PHE A 153 -13.78 -13.89 -7.32
CA PHE A 153 -12.59 -14.19 -8.12
C PHE A 153 -12.93 -14.38 -9.60
N GLY A 154 -12.22 -13.70 -10.49
CA GLY A 154 -12.41 -13.72 -11.95
C GLY A 154 -13.72 -13.11 -12.44
N SER A 155 -14.56 -12.56 -11.55
CA SER A 155 -15.86 -12.03 -11.93
C SER A 155 -15.75 -10.81 -12.87
N ASP A 156 -16.80 -10.59 -13.65
CA ASP A 156 -16.91 -9.39 -14.50
C ASP A 156 -16.97 -8.10 -13.68
N ILE A 157 -17.60 -8.15 -12.50
CA ILE A 157 -17.66 -7.03 -11.55
C ILE A 157 -16.23 -6.66 -11.11
N ALA A 158 -15.40 -7.68 -10.85
CA ALA A 158 -14.00 -7.49 -10.54
C ALA A 158 -13.10 -7.31 -11.77
N ARG A 159 -13.65 -7.26 -13.00
CA ARG A 159 -12.90 -7.20 -14.26
C ARG A 159 -11.78 -8.25 -14.33
N GLY A 160 -12.14 -9.49 -13.98
CA GLY A 160 -11.22 -10.64 -13.98
C GLY A 160 -10.28 -10.74 -12.78
N GLY A 161 -10.38 -9.84 -11.80
CA GLY A 161 -9.58 -9.87 -10.56
C GLY A 161 -10.34 -10.44 -9.37
N PHE A 162 -10.45 -9.72 -8.26
CA PHE A 162 -11.25 -10.12 -7.09
C PHE A 162 -11.85 -8.92 -6.33
N ILE A 163 -12.77 -9.20 -5.42
CA ILE A 163 -13.33 -8.23 -4.47
C ILE A 163 -12.84 -8.59 -3.06
N ALA A 164 -12.49 -7.59 -2.28
CA ALA A 164 -12.07 -7.76 -0.88
C ALA A 164 -12.94 -6.94 0.06
N ALA A 165 -13.42 -7.55 1.15
CA ALA A 165 -13.88 -6.81 2.32
C ALA A 165 -12.69 -6.60 3.26
N ILE A 166 -12.31 -5.34 3.44
CA ILE A 166 -11.14 -4.92 4.20
C ILE A 166 -11.60 -4.51 5.62
N PRO A 167 -11.13 -5.20 6.68
CA PRO A 167 -11.55 -4.90 8.05
C PRO A 167 -11.32 -3.43 8.43
N GLY A 168 -12.35 -2.78 8.96
CA GLY A 168 -12.28 -1.39 9.41
C GLY A 168 -12.16 -0.34 8.30
N ASP A 169 -12.31 -0.73 7.03
CA ASP A 169 -12.22 0.16 5.87
C ASP A 169 -13.45 0.01 4.97
N THR A 170 -13.33 -0.71 3.86
CA THR A 170 -14.36 -0.76 2.81
C THR A 170 -14.35 -2.09 2.06
N ILE A 171 -15.32 -2.26 1.16
CA ILE A 171 -15.27 -3.28 0.13
C ILE A 171 -14.58 -2.69 -1.10
N ALA A 172 -13.45 -3.27 -1.48
CA ALA A 172 -12.60 -2.78 -2.58
C ALA A 172 -12.57 -3.77 -3.74
N VAL A 173 -12.56 -3.24 -4.96
CA VAL A 173 -12.43 -4.01 -6.20
C VAL A 173 -11.00 -3.94 -6.69
N TYR A 174 -10.37 -5.09 -6.92
CA TYR A 174 -9.01 -5.22 -7.43
C TYR A 174 -9.02 -5.87 -8.81
N PRO A 175 -8.95 -5.09 -9.90
CA PRO A 175 -9.07 -5.62 -11.24
C PRO A 175 -7.77 -6.27 -11.73
N ALA A 176 -7.87 -7.32 -12.55
CA ALA A 176 -6.70 -8.04 -13.06
C ALA A 176 -5.73 -7.17 -13.87
N GLY A 177 -6.26 -6.13 -14.54
CA GLY A 177 -5.48 -5.18 -15.32
C GLY A 177 -4.91 -4.01 -14.53
N MET A 178 -5.00 -4.01 -13.20
CA MET A 178 -4.44 -2.90 -12.41
C MET A 178 -2.92 -2.80 -12.56
N ALA A 179 -2.41 -1.57 -12.45
CA ALA A 179 -0.97 -1.33 -12.45
C ALA A 179 -0.31 -2.05 -11.27
N ASP A 180 0.93 -2.48 -11.45
CA ASP A 180 1.71 -3.03 -10.35
C ASP A 180 1.99 -1.93 -9.32
N ASP A 181 1.34 -2.05 -8.16
CA ASP A 181 1.47 -1.17 -7.01
C ASP A 181 2.44 -1.74 -5.96
N GLY A 182 2.99 -2.93 -6.20
CA GLY A 182 3.90 -3.63 -5.29
C GLY A 182 3.22 -4.24 -4.06
N THR A 183 1.90 -4.39 -4.04
CA THR A 183 1.16 -4.98 -2.91
C THR A 183 0.74 -6.42 -3.17
N TYR A 184 0.45 -7.16 -2.09
CA TYR A 184 -0.11 -8.52 -2.18
C TYR A 184 -1.45 -8.54 -2.93
N ALA A 185 -2.30 -7.53 -2.71
CA ALA A 185 -3.58 -7.41 -3.41
C ALA A 185 -3.39 -7.18 -4.92
N GLY A 186 -2.49 -6.28 -5.31
CA GLY A 186 -2.15 -6.05 -6.71
C GLY A 186 -1.53 -7.28 -7.38
N ALA A 187 -0.63 -7.99 -6.68
CA ALA A 187 -0.04 -9.23 -7.17
C ALA A 187 -1.09 -10.33 -7.35
N LEU A 188 -1.98 -10.52 -6.38
CA LEU A 188 -3.09 -11.49 -6.44
C LEU A 188 -4.02 -11.20 -7.63
N ALA A 189 -4.47 -9.96 -7.80
CA ALA A 189 -5.38 -9.59 -8.88
C ALA A 189 -4.80 -9.91 -10.25
N ARG A 190 -3.54 -9.53 -10.47
CA ARG A 190 -2.83 -9.78 -11.73
C ARG A 190 -2.56 -11.26 -11.97
N ALA A 191 -2.30 -12.03 -10.92
CA ALA A 191 -2.11 -13.47 -11.05
C ALA A 191 -3.40 -14.21 -11.38
N ILE A 192 -4.53 -13.84 -10.76
CA ILE A 192 -5.86 -14.37 -11.11
C ILE A 192 -6.14 -14.15 -12.60
N GLY A 193 -5.86 -12.96 -13.12
CA GLY A 193 -6.05 -12.64 -14.54
C GLY A 193 -5.20 -13.45 -15.53
N ARG A 194 -4.23 -14.22 -15.05
CA ARG A 194 -3.39 -15.13 -15.87
C ARG A 194 -3.85 -16.58 -15.82
N LEU A 195 -4.78 -16.92 -14.93
CA LEU A 195 -5.33 -18.26 -14.79
C LEU A 195 -6.45 -18.50 -15.79
N SER A 196 -6.67 -19.77 -16.15
CA SER A 196 -7.88 -20.16 -16.90
C SER A 196 -9.13 -20.05 -16.03
N ALA A 197 -10.32 -19.99 -16.65
CA ALA A 197 -11.58 -19.94 -15.90
C ALA A 197 -11.73 -21.12 -14.92
N ASP A 198 -11.32 -22.32 -15.31
CA ASP A 198 -11.37 -23.51 -14.45
C ASP A 198 -10.41 -23.38 -13.25
N GLN A 199 -9.21 -22.84 -13.47
CA GLN A 199 -8.26 -22.58 -12.38
C GLN A 199 -8.77 -21.51 -11.42
N VAL A 200 -9.39 -20.45 -11.93
CA VAL A 200 -10.00 -19.40 -11.09
C VAL A 200 -11.15 -19.96 -10.25
N ALA A 201 -12.02 -20.77 -10.85
CA ALA A 201 -13.11 -21.44 -10.12
C ALA A 201 -12.58 -22.36 -9.03
N PHE A 202 -11.53 -23.13 -9.33
CA PHE A 202 -10.85 -23.99 -8.35
C PHE A 202 -10.26 -23.19 -7.18
N VAL A 203 -9.51 -22.13 -7.47
CA VAL A 203 -8.94 -21.22 -6.46
C VAL A 203 -10.04 -20.61 -5.60
N GLY A 204 -11.11 -20.08 -6.22
CA GLY A 204 -12.22 -19.46 -5.51
C GLY A 204 -12.90 -20.42 -4.53
N HIS A 205 -13.11 -21.68 -4.94
CA HIS A 205 -13.64 -22.71 -4.06
C HIS A 205 -12.69 -23.00 -2.88
N GLN A 206 -11.39 -23.19 -3.14
CA GLN A 206 -10.43 -23.54 -2.10
C GLN A 206 -10.24 -22.40 -1.08
N LEU A 207 -10.08 -21.15 -1.55
CA LEU A 207 -9.98 -19.98 -0.68
C LEU A 207 -11.27 -19.70 0.07
N GLY A 208 -12.44 -19.98 -0.53
CA GLY A 208 -13.73 -19.92 0.15
C GLY A 208 -13.80 -20.89 1.32
N ALA A 209 -13.43 -22.16 1.10
CA ALA A 209 -13.38 -23.18 2.14
C ALA A 209 -12.38 -22.82 3.25
N TYR A 210 -11.18 -22.34 2.88
CA TYR A 210 -10.15 -21.93 3.81
C TYR A 210 -10.59 -20.81 4.75
N GLN A 211 -11.18 -19.73 4.20
CA GLN A 211 -11.68 -18.61 4.99
C GLN A 211 -12.81 -19.03 5.95
N GLN A 212 -13.66 -19.99 5.56
CA GLN A 212 -14.69 -20.54 6.43
C GLN A 212 -14.08 -21.32 7.60
N GLN A 213 -13.05 -22.13 7.34
CA GLN A 213 -12.34 -22.88 8.38
C GLN A 213 -11.70 -21.95 9.41
N ILE A 214 -11.02 -20.89 8.97
CA ILE A 214 -10.41 -19.91 9.88
C ILE A 214 -11.46 -19.23 10.77
N ARG A 215 -12.61 -18.86 10.21
CA ARG A 215 -13.69 -18.23 11.00
C ARG A 215 -14.35 -19.17 11.99
N GLN A 216 -14.39 -20.46 11.68
CA GLN A 216 -14.98 -21.49 12.54
C GLN A 216 -14.00 -22.04 13.58
N ALA A 217 -12.71 -21.77 13.45
CA ALA A 217 -11.72 -22.10 14.47
C ALA A 217 -11.92 -21.16 15.68
N PRO A 218 -12.39 -21.67 16.83
CA PRO A 218 -12.42 -20.88 18.04
C PRO A 218 -10.97 -20.57 18.43
N THR A 219 -10.72 -19.36 18.92
CA THR A 219 -9.49 -18.98 19.60
C THR A 219 -9.21 -19.97 20.74
N ALA A 220 -8.43 -21.02 20.46
CA ALA A 220 -7.91 -21.95 21.44
C ALA A 220 -6.80 -21.27 22.26
N SER A 221 -7.18 -20.26 23.05
CA SER A 221 -6.32 -19.53 23.98
C SER A 221 -7.20 -18.83 25.02
N GLY A 222 -7.96 -19.62 25.78
CA GLY A 222 -8.88 -19.07 26.77
C GLY A 222 -9.35 -20.02 27.86
N GLU A 223 -8.67 -21.14 28.13
CA GLU A 223 -8.99 -21.98 29.30
C GLU A 223 -7.75 -22.73 29.80
N ARG A 224 -6.89 -22.02 30.54
CA ARG A 224 -5.98 -22.68 31.49
C ARG A 224 -6.74 -22.90 32.80
N ARG A 225 -7.19 -24.15 32.97
CA ARG A 225 -7.29 -24.91 34.23
C ARG A 225 -7.74 -24.12 35.47
N ALA A 226 -9.03 -24.21 35.77
CA ALA A 226 -9.48 -24.31 37.15
C ALA A 226 -8.82 -25.55 37.78
N GLY A 227 -7.84 -25.35 38.67
CA GLY A 227 -7.34 -26.40 39.53
C GLY A 227 -8.36 -26.68 40.64
N PRO A 228 -8.66 -27.94 41.00
CA PRO A 228 -9.51 -28.23 42.13
C PRO A 228 -8.70 -27.99 43.41
N GLY A 229 -9.00 -26.89 44.12
CA GLY A 229 -8.54 -26.67 45.47
C GLY A 229 -9.28 -27.62 46.42
N ARG A 230 -8.56 -28.57 47.00
CA ARG A 230 -8.88 -29.20 48.27
C ARG A 230 -7.98 -28.61 49.34
#